data_AF-A0A364N639-F1
#
_entry.id   AF-A0A364N639-F1
#
_cell.length_a   1.000
_cell.length_b   1.000
_cell.length_c   1.000
_cell.angle_alpha   90.00
_cell.angle_beta   90.00
_cell.angle_gamma   90.00
#
_symmetry.space_group_name_H-M   'P 1'
#
loop_
_entity.id
_entity.type
_entity.pdbx_description
1 polymer ?
#
loop_
_entity_poly.entity_id
_entity_poly.type
_entity_poly.pdbx_seq_one_letter_code
_entity_poly.pdbx_strand_id
1 'polypeptide(L)'
;MTEPTPAKDDAQAERNAVEQIVLTKAYVEEPELLPWYTKELEEPKPAVRDLFESYSKVPPTAVVAHIKHVRDDAFKIHPYPCLGNWGFLNFSIGEGPAYQEVVRRVKDGDKFLDLGCCMGQDIRKLVHDGAPSGNTYASDVKKDFWDFGYDMFLDKSTLRTTFLEADIFDADSQLKELDGKINVINAASFFHLFDWDSQIKAARRVVQLLKPEPNSLVVGRQGGKPEAGSFAHLMKGASAFWHNVESWQAMWKQVGEETGTAWRAEAVLGEEDLSKRMKTTLVPAGTRFMTFTVQLINMHSAFHAGAYQQVLDFDTSSFSPSNALPVRVLQLRSQIALGQAESVSSELAAEKTPDLVAVRLLADYEQGKQVLSEAQKLAEQSGQESLTVQLCVGMILERAGETEAALELLSKHQGSLDAVALIVQIHLQQNRTDLAAKEAQRARKWAQDSLLVNIAESWVGMREGGEKYQSAFYVFEELATTSQSTSPHSLVAQAVSELHLGRLPEAEAALQQAMSIDGTSADTIANLIVLNTLLGKKDEAEQLKSQLQSTAPQHRAVSDWATKKDEFAKAAAKYTPQFEIAS
;
A
#
# COMPACT_ATOMS: atom_id res chain seq x y z
N MET A 1 -37.14 2.11 -34.05
CA MET A 1 -37.99 2.27 -32.85
C MET A 1 -37.98 0.93 -32.14
N THR A 2 -37.09 0.77 -31.17
CA THR A 2 -37.03 -0.42 -30.31
C THR A 2 -38.14 -0.30 -29.26
N GLU A 3 -39.05 -1.27 -29.22
CA GLU A 3 -40.06 -1.36 -28.18
C GLU A 3 -39.39 -1.42 -26.79
N PRO A 4 -39.85 -0.63 -25.80
CA PRO A 4 -39.37 -0.76 -24.44
C PRO A 4 -39.88 -2.09 -23.86
N THR A 5 -38.98 -2.83 -23.23
CA THR A 5 -39.26 -4.15 -22.64
C THR A 5 -40.13 -3.99 -21.38
N PRO A 6 -41.27 -4.70 -21.25
CA PRO A 6 -42.26 -4.48 -20.17
C PRO A 6 -41.71 -4.51 -18.73
N ALA A 7 -40.65 -5.29 -18.47
CA ALA A 7 -40.02 -5.38 -17.15
C ALA A 7 -39.33 -4.09 -16.67
N LYS A 8 -38.93 -3.18 -17.58
CA LYS A 8 -38.33 -1.89 -17.20
C LYS A 8 -39.37 -0.88 -16.71
N ASP A 9 -40.58 -0.95 -17.24
CA ASP A 9 -41.67 -0.03 -16.90
C ASP A 9 -42.26 -0.36 -15.52
N ASP A 10 -42.37 -1.65 -15.18
CA ASP A 10 -42.85 -2.12 -13.87
C ASP A 10 -41.92 -1.71 -12.71
N ALA A 11 -40.61 -1.89 -12.86
CA ALA A 11 -39.63 -1.50 -11.84
C ALA A 11 -39.56 0.01 -11.65
N GLN A 12 -39.79 0.80 -12.71
CA GLN A 12 -39.86 2.26 -12.59
C GLN A 12 -41.13 2.73 -11.88
N ALA A 13 -42.26 2.06 -12.13
CA ALA A 13 -43.51 2.31 -11.41
C ALA A 13 -43.38 1.98 -9.91
N GLU A 14 -42.76 0.84 -9.57
CA GLU A 14 -42.48 0.46 -8.17
C GLU A 14 -41.56 1.48 -7.47
N ARG A 15 -40.50 1.98 -8.13
CA ARG A 15 -39.65 3.05 -7.58
C ARG A 15 -40.44 4.31 -7.27
N ASN A 16 -41.28 4.75 -8.19
CA ASN A 16 -42.11 5.94 -7.99
C ASN A 16 -43.07 5.76 -6.81
N ALA A 17 -43.66 4.56 -6.65
CA ALA A 17 -44.55 4.25 -5.53
C ALA A 17 -43.81 4.28 -4.19
N VAL A 18 -42.65 3.62 -4.11
CA VAL A 18 -41.79 3.61 -2.91
C VAL A 18 -41.35 5.03 -2.54
N GLU A 19 -40.96 5.84 -3.53
CA GLU A 19 -40.59 7.24 -3.31
C GLU A 19 -41.75 8.03 -2.68
N GLN A 20 -42.98 7.88 -3.19
CA GLN A 20 -44.15 8.53 -2.61
C GLN A 20 -44.45 8.05 -1.18
N ILE A 21 -44.30 6.75 -0.90
CA ILE A 21 -44.46 6.20 0.45
C ILE A 21 -43.45 6.83 1.42
N VAL A 22 -42.19 6.94 1.02
CA VAL A 22 -41.13 7.53 1.84
C VAL A 22 -41.35 9.04 2.03
N LEU A 23 -41.72 9.77 0.96
CA LEU A 23 -42.00 11.22 1.00
C LEU A 23 -43.18 11.56 1.90
N THR A 24 -44.26 10.78 1.82
CA THR A 24 -45.48 10.99 2.62
C THR A 24 -45.37 10.42 4.03
N LYS A 25 -44.31 9.65 4.33
CA LYS A 25 -44.13 8.89 5.57
C LYS A 25 -45.27 7.89 5.87
N ALA A 26 -45.98 7.41 4.85
CA ALA A 26 -47.06 6.44 5.03
C ALA A 26 -46.59 5.14 5.73
N TYR A 27 -45.31 4.78 5.56
CA TYR A 27 -44.68 3.62 6.19
C TYR A 27 -44.60 3.68 7.72
N VAL A 28 -44.82 4.85 8.34
CA VAL A 28 -44.78 4.98 9.82
C VAL A 28 -45.96 4.27 10.46
N GLU A 29 -47.14 4.38 9.86
CA GLU A 29 -48.37 3.70 10.31
C GLU A 29 -48.50 2.32 9.66
N GLU A 30 -48.10 2.19 8.39
CA GLU A 30 -48.22 0.96 7.59
C GLU A 30 -46.85 0.56 7.00
N PRO A 31 -45.92 0.01 7.79
CA PRO A 31 -44.55 -0.28 7.32
C PRO A 31 -44.48 -1.34 6.22
N GLU A 32 -45.49 -2.21 6.13
CA GLU A 32 -45.64 -3.24 5.09
C GLU A 32 -45.87 -2.66 3.68
N LEU A 33 -46.15 -1.35 3.56
CA LEU A 33 -46.19 -0.66 2.27
C LEU A 33 -44.83 -0.69 1.56
N LEU A 34 -43.73 -0.80 2.32
CA LEU A 34 -42.40 -0.96 1.74
C LEU A 34 -42.10 -2.44 1.47
N PRO A 35 -41.69 -2.80 0.24
CA PRO A 35 -41.63 -4.20 -0.19
C PRO A 35 -40.49 -5.01 0.46
N TRP A 36 -39.59 -4.34 1.18
CA TRP A 36 -38.50 -4.94 1.94
C TRP A 36 -38.78 -5.03 3.45
N TYR A 37 -39.97 -4.64 3.92
CA TYR A 37 -40.31 -4.75 5.34
C TYR A 37 -40.77 -6.18 5.67
N THR A 38 -40.04 -6.82 6.58
CA THR A 38 -40.36 -8.13 7.14
C THR A 38 -40.80 -7.93 8.60
N LYS A 39 -42.06 -8.26 8.90
CA LYS A 39 -42.67 -7.96 10.20
C LYS A 39 -42.05 -8.76 11.35
N GLU A 40 -41.88 -10.05 11.17
CA GLU A 40 -41.40 -10.95 12.22
C GLU A 40 -39.91 -11.24 12.04
N LEU A 41 -39.19 -11.24 13.16
CA LEU A 41 -37.81 -11.72 13.22
C LEU A 41 -37.87 -13.22 13.50
N GLU A 42 -37.36 -14.02 12.57
CA GLU A 42 -37.09 -15.43 12.83
C GLU A 42 -35.97 -15.59 13.87
N GLU A 43 -35.86 -16.78 14.44
CA GLU A 43 -34.84 -17.10 15.42
C GLU A 43 -33.42 -16.71 14.91
N PRO A 44 -32.70 -15.80 15.58
CA PRO A 44 -31.41 -15.33 15.11
C PRO A 44 -30.39 -16.48 15.01
N LYS A 45 -29.45 -16.38 14.05
CA LYS A 45 -28.33 -17.32 13.96
C LYS A 45 -27.59 -17.39 15.31
N PRO A 46 -27.00 -18.53 15.70
CA PRO A 46 -26.32 -18.67 17.00
C PRO A 46 -25.27 -17.59 17.30
N ALA A 47 -24.46 -17.20 16.31
CA ALA A 47 -23.46 -16.13 16.47
C ALA A 47 -24.09 -14.74 16.69
N VAL A 48 -25.28 -14.51 16.15
CA VAL A 48 -26.04 -13.27 16.37
C VAL A 48 -26.59 -13.26 17.78
N ARG A 49 -27.25 -14.35 18.17
CA ARG A 49 -27.80 -14.52 19.51
C ARG A 49 -26.73 -14.39 20.60
N ASP A 50 -25.56 -14.99 20.41
CA ASP A 50 -24.43 -14.88 21.35
C ASP A 50 -24.00 -13.43 21.56
N LEU A 51 -23.96 -12.58 20.53
CA LEU A 51 -23.65 -11.15 20.70
C LEU A 51 -24.67 -10.45 21.62
N PHE A 52 -25.96 -10.77 21.52
CA PHE A 52 -26.96 -10.16 22.39
C PHE A 52 -26.93 -10.71 23.82
N GLU A 53 -26.72 -12.02 23.99
CA GLU A 53 -26.70 -12.66 25.31
C GLU A 53 -25.38 -12.39 26.05
N SER A 54 -24.24 -12.57 25.37
CA SER A 54 -22.90 -12.52 25.96
C SER A 54 -22.34 -11.10 26.04
N TYR A 55 -22.50 -10.27 25.01
CA TYR A 55 -22.00 -8.89 25.03
C TYR A 55 -23.04 -7.92 25.59
N SER A 56 -24.25 -7.92 25.05
CA SER A 56 -25.30 -6.96 25.42
C SER A 56 -26.02 -7.33 26.73
N LYS A 57 -25.80 -8.56 27.25
CA LYS A 57 -26.44 -9.09 28.47
C LYS A 57 -27.96 -9.13 28.41
N VAL A 58 -28.53 -9.22 27.21
CA VAL A 58 -29.98 -9.39 27.02
C VAL A 58 -30.37 -10.81 27.45
N PRO A 59 -31.39 -10.99 28.30
CA PRO A 59 -31.85 -12.32 28.68
C PRO A 59 -32.26 -13.16 27.46
N PRO A 60 -31.93 -14.46 27.39
CA PRO A 60 -32.21 -15.30 26.20
C PRO A 60 -33.68 -15.26 25.73
N THR A 61 -34.62 -15.14 26.67
CA THR A 61 -36.07 -15.05 26.40
C THR A 61 -36.51 -13.70 25.85
N ALA A 62 -35.68 -12.67 25.96
CA ALA A 62 -35.99 -11.29 25.56
C ALA A 62 -35.29 -10.87 24.26
N VAL A 63 -34.30 -11.63 23.76
CA VAL A 63 -33.47 -11.25 22.59
C VAL A 63 -34.32 -10.84 21.37
N VAL A 64 -35.25 -11.70 20.95
CA VAL A 64 -36.09 -11.42 19.76
C VAL A 64 -36.98 -10.20 19.97
N ALA A 65 -37.60 -10.08 21.14
CA ALA A 65 -38.50 -8.96 21.45
C ALA A 65 -37.73 -7.63 21.53
N HIS A 66 -36.54 -7.64 22.12
CA HIS A 66 -35.63 -6.49 22.22
C HIS A 66 -35.20 -6.00 20.84
N ILE A 67 -34.66 -6.90 20.01
CA ILE A 67 -34.22 -6.56 18.65
C ILE A 67 -35.38 -5.99 17.83
N LYS A 68 -36.56 -6.63 17.90
CA LYS A 68 -37.75 -6.19 17.17
C LYS A 68 -38.18 -4.79 17.59
N HIS A 69 -38.23 -4.52 18.90
CA HIS A 69 -38.64 -3.22 19.42
C HIS A 69 -37.73 -2.09 18.91
N VAL A 70 -36.41 -2.25 19.05
CA VAL A 70 -35.45 -1.21 18.63
C VAL A 70 -35.45 -1.05 17.10
N ARG A 71 -35.56 -2.15 16.34
CA ARG A 71 -35.70 -2.08 14.87
C ARG A 71 -36.94 -1.32 14.46
N ASP A 72 -38.10 -1.60 15.06
CA ASP A 72 -39.37 -0.97 14.71
C ASP A 72 -39.31 0.55 14.95
N ASP A 73 -38.66 1.00 16.01
CA ASP A 73 -38.48 2.43 16.28
C ASP A 73 -37.47 3.08 15.33
N ALA A 74 -36.37 2.40 15.02
CA ALA A 74 -35.41 2.89 14.02
C ALA A 74 -36.02 2.99 12.62
N PHE A 75 -36.85 2.02 12.22
CA PHE A 75 -37.45 1.97 10.87
C PHE A 75 -38.45 3.10 10.63
N LYS A 76 -39.11 3.62 11.68
CA LYS A 76 -39.99 4.80 11.59
C LYS A 76 -39.25 6.07 11.18
N ILE A 77 -37.93 6.13 11.45
CA ILE A 77 -37.08 7.28 11.13
C ILE A 77 -36.32 7.02 9.83
N HIS A 78 -35.76 5.81 9.69
CA HIS A 78 -34.93 5.40 8.57
C HIS A 78 -35.46 4.10 7.96
N PRO A 79 -36.34 4.16 6.93
CA PRO A 79 -36.99 2.99 6.35
C PRO A 79 -36.06 2.19 5.40
N TYR A 80 -34.81 1.95 5.80
CA TYR A 80 -33.79 1.34 4.96
C TYR A 80 -34.00 -0.17 4.79
N PRO A 81 -33.65 -0.73 3.61
CA PRO A 81 -33.75 -2.17 3.36
C PRO A 81 -32.99 -3.03 4.37
N CYS A 82 -31.84 -2.55 4.87
CA CYS A 82 -31.05 -3.26 5.89
C CYS A 82 -31.78 -3.39 7.24
N LEU A 83 -32.66 -2.45 7.59
CA LEU A 83 -33.50 -2.53 8.78
C LEU A 83 -34.79 -3.30 8.52
N GLY A 84 -35.44 -3.05 7.39
CA GLY A 84 -36.71 -3.68 7.04
C GLY A 84 -36.63 -5.20 6.94
N ASN A 85 -35.54 -5.73 6.38
CA ASN A 85 -35.34 -7.17 6.18
C ASN A 85 -34.33 -7.80 7.15
N TRP A 86 -34.12 -7.20 8.33
CA TRP A 86 -33.19 -7.69 9.36
C TRP A 86 -31.73 -7.83 8.89
N GLY A 87 -31.36 -7.18 7.80
CA GLY A 87 -30.03 -7.28 7.18
C GLY A 87 -28.89 -6.82 8.09
N PHE A 88 -29.13 -5.88 8.99
CA PHE A 88 -28.15 -5.42 9.98
C PHE A 88 -27.74 -6.50 11.01
N LEU A 89 -28.54 -7.57 11.19
CA LEU A 89 -28.16 -8.70 12.05
C LEU A 89 -27.15 -9.63 11.37
N ASN A 90 -26.87 -9.42 10.10
CA ASN A 90 -25.87 -10.19 9.37
C ASN A 90 -24.50 -9.52 9.55
N PHE A 91 -23.76 -9.92 10.60
CA PHE A 91 -22.42 -9.43 10.95
C PHE A 91 -21.39 -9.82 9.89
N SER A 92 -21.47 -9.13 8.77
CA SER A 92 -20.85 -9.48 7.50
C SER A 92 -19.34 -9.52 7.58
N ILE A 93 -18.77 -8.69 8.44
CA ILE A 93 -17.34 -8.64 8.67
C ILE A 93 -16.84 -9.97 9.23
N GLY A 94 -17.62 -10.63 10.09
CA GLY A 94 -17.26 -11.89 10.77
C GLY A 94 -17.20 -13.11 9.86
N GLU A 95 -17.80 -13.03 8.67
CA GLU A 95 -17.80 -14.08 7.66
C GLU A 95 -16.70 -13.85 6.59
N GLY A 96 -16.00 -12.71 6.64
CA GLY A 96 -14.99 -12.33 5.65
C GLY A 96 -13.66 -13.08 5.84
N PRO A 97 -12.91 -13.34 4.76
CA PRO A 97 -11.66 -14.11 4.81
C PRO A 97 -10.56 -13.44 5.66
N ALA A 98 -10.53 -12.11 5.69
CA ALA A 98 -9.54 -11.33 6.45
C ALA A 98 -9.94 -11.09 7.92
N TYR A 99 -11.10 -11.57 8.38
CA TYR A 99 -11.65 -11.15 9.68
C TYR A 99 -10.76 -11.46 10.88
N GLN A 100 -10.17 -12.66 10.92
CA GLN A 100 -9.28 -13.06 12.03
C GLN A 100 -8.00 -12.20 12.06
N GLU A 101 -7.50 -11.78 10.89
CA GLU A 101 -6.40 -10.84 10.81
C GLU A 101 -6.80 -9.48 11.38
N VAL A 102 -7.97 -8.95 11.00
CA VAL A 102 -8.49 -7.67 11.50
C VAL A 102 -8.61 -7.68 13.03
N VAL A 103 -9.21 -8.74 13.61
CA VAL A 103 -9.33 -8.87 15.07
C VAL A 103 -7.96 -8.84 15.74
N ARG A 104 -6.98 -9.59 15.22
CA ARG A 104 -5.61 -9.63 15.76
C ARG A 104 -4.95 -8.26 15.68
N ARG A 105 -5.00 -7.60 14.53
CA ARG A 105 -4.34 -6.32 14.30
C ARG A 105 -4.86 -5.23 15.22
N VAL A 106 -6.18 -5.15 15.40
CA VAL A 106 -6.77 -4.12 16.28
C VAL A 106 -6.43 -4.38 17.76
N LYS A 107 -6.29 -5.66 18.16
CA LYS A 107 -5.75 -6.03 19.48
C LYS A 107 -4.30 -5.57 19.66
N ASP A 108 -3.50 -5.64 18.59
CA ASP A 108 -2.09 -5.27 18.59
C ASP A 108 -1.85 -3.74 18.47
N GLY A 109 -2.92 -2.95 18.32
CA GLY A 109 -2.86 -1.48 18.35
C GLY A 109 -3.31 -0.78 17.07
N ASP A 110 -3.63 -1.53 16.01
CA ASP A 110 -4.10 -0.95 14.76
C ASP A 110 -5.47 -0.26 14.95
N LYS A 111 -5.66 0.83 14.21
CA LYS A 111 -6.90 1.58 14.16
C LYS A 111 -7.81 1.05 13.07
N PHE A 112 -9.08 0.87 13.44
CA PHE A 112 -10.12 0.35 12.57
C PHE A 112 -11.22 1.39 12.36
N LEU A 113 -11.66 1.59 11.11
CA LEU A 113 -12.80 2.44 10.77
C LEU A 113 -13.89 1.60 10.09
N ASP A 114 -15.13 1.69 10.60
CA ASP A 114 -16.32 1.21 9.91
C ASP A 114 -16.99 2.35 9.13
N LEU A 115 -16.99 2.26 7.81
CA LEU A 115 -17.49 3.29 6.90
C LEU A 115 -18.89 2.95 6.40
N GLY A 116 -19.87 3.81 6.68
CA GLY A 116 -21.29 3.50 6.49
C GLY A 116 -21.80 2.56 7.60
N CYS A 117 -21.43 2.87 8.85
CA CYS A 117 -21.55 1.94 9.98
C CYS A 117 -22.99 1.65 10.42
N CYS A 118 -23.99 2.44 9.99
CA CYS A 118 -25.37 2.33 10.48
C CYS A 118 -25.41 2.34 12.03
N MET A 119 -25.93 1.29 12.67
CA MET A 119 -25.99 1.16 14.13
C MET A 119 -24.65 0.75 14.77
N GLY A 120 -23.59 0.55 13.98
CA GLY A 120 -22.26 0.12 14.47
C GLY A 120 -22.22 -1.35 14.90
N GLN A 121 -22.97 -2.21 14.21
CA GLN A 121 -23.06 -3.64 14.52
C GLN A 121 -21.74 -4.39 14.27
N ASP A 122 -21.02 -4.06 13.19
CA ASP A 122 -19.78 -4.76 12.81
C ASP A 122 -18.66 -4.41 13.79
N ILE A 123 -18.62 -3.15 14.27
CA ILE A 123 -17.76 -2.71 15.39
C ILE A 123 -18.01 -3.55 16.63
N ARG A 124 -19.27 -3.74 17.02
CA ARG A 124 -19.60 -4.48 18.25
C ARG A 124 -19.28 -5.96 18.15
N LYS A 125 -19.45 -6.55 16.96
CA LYS A 125 -18.97 -7.90 16.69
C LYS A 125 -17.44 -7.99 16.86
N LEU A 126 -16.70 -7.02 16.31
CA LEU A 126 -15.24 -6.94 16.43
C LEU A 126 -14.81 -6.80 17.90
N VAL A 127 -15.49 -5.94 18.67
CA VAL A 127 -15.23 -5.72 20.10
C VAL A 127 -15.58 -6.96 20.93
N HIS A 128 -16.68 -7.64 20.64
CA HIS A 128 -17.03 -8.91 21.28
C HIS A 128 -15.92 -9.95 21.09
N ASP A 129 -15.29 -9.99 19.93
CA ASP A 129 -14.18 -10.92 19.64
C ASP A 129 -12.83 -10.47 20.24
N GLY A 130 -12.84 -9.38 21.00
CA GLY A 130 -11.76 -8.92 21.86
C GLY A 130 -10.97 -7.73 21.31
N ALA A 131 -11.41 -7.08 20.24
CA ALA A 131 -10.78 -5.85 19.78
C ALA A 131 -11.02 -4.70 20.80
N PRO A 132 -9.99 -3.91 21.16
CA PRO A 132 -10.16 -2.75 22.02
C PRO A 132 -11.02 -1.67 21.36
N SER A 133 -12.20 -1.38 21.92
CA SER A 133 -13.12 -0.37 21.36
C SER A 133 -12.51 1.04 21.25
N GLY A 134 -11.50 1.36 22.06
CA GLY A 134 -10.77 2.63 21.97
C GLY A 134 -9.92 2.80 20.70
N ASN A 135 -9.64 1.72 19.97
CA ASN A 135 -8.94 1.75 18.68
C ASN A 135 -9.91 1.76 17.48
N THR A 136 -11.22 1.88 17.74
CA THR A 136 -12.24 1.75 16.70
C THR A 136 -12.95 3.08 16.46
N TYR A 137 -13.24 3.32 15.18
CA TYR A 137 -13.92 4.49 14.66
C TYR A 137 -15.09 4.02 13.81
N ALA A 138 -16.17 4.80 13.77
CA ALA A 138 -17.35 4.49 13.01
C ALA A 138 -17.89 5.77 12.36
N SER A 139 -18.24 5.72 11.09
CA SER A 139 -18.70 6.89 10.34
C SER A 139 -19.99 6.59 9.60
N ASP A 140 -20.93 7.54 9.68
CA ASP A 140 -22.18 7.52 8.90
C ASP A 140 -22.67 8.95 8.68
N VAL A 141 -23.55 9.16 7.71
CA VAL A 141 -24.19 10.46 7.43
C VAL A 141 -25.39 10.73 8.36
N LYS A 142 -25.84 9.74 9.15
CA LYS A 142 -26.97 9.86 10.08
C LYS A 142 -26.54 9.51 11.52
N LYS A 143 -26.35 10.54 12.35
CA LYS A 143 -26.03 10.35 13.78
C LYS A 143 -27.09 9.60 14.58
N ASP A 144 -28.37 9.67 14.17
CA ASP A 144 -29.50 9.09 14.92
C ASP A 144 -29.38 7.55 15.03
N PHE A 145 -28.67 6.90 14.10
CA PHE A 145 -28.42 5.45 14.19
C PHE A 145 -27.61 5.03 15.41
N TRP A 146 -26.78 5.92 15.96
CA TRP A 146 -25.90 5.54 17.06
C TRP A 146 -26.65 5.40 18.36
N ASP A 147 -27.65 6.25 18.61
CA ASP A 147 -28.54 6.10 19.77
C ASP A 147 -29.32 4.78 19.69
N PHE A 148 -29.85 4.43 18.50
CA PHE A 148 -30.44 3.11 18.30
C PHE A 148 -29.43 1.97 18.46
N GLY A 149 -28.19 2.14 18.05
CA GLY A 149 -27.11 1.19 18.29
C GLY A 149 -26.86 0.98 19.79
N TYR A 150 -26.80 2.07 20.56
CA TYR A 150 -26.65 1.99 22.02
C TYR A 150 -27.84 1.29 22.69
N ASP A 151 -29.07 1.53 22.23
CA ASP A 151 -30.25 0.86 22.76
C ASP A 151 -30.32 -0.61 22.33
N MET A 152 -29.89 -0.92 21.11
CA MET A 152 -29.83 -2.28 20.56
C MET A 152 -28.86 -3.16 21.35
N PHE A 153 -27.66 -2.66 21.65
CA PHE A 153 -26.56 -3.44 22.22
C PHE A 153 -26.25 -3.11 23.69
N LEU A 154 -26.99 -2.17 24.30
CA LEU A 154 -26.93 -1.83 25.73
C LEU A 154 -25.53 -1.44 26.23
N ASP A 155 -24.76 -0.74 25.40
CA ASP A 155 -23.32 -0.55 25.60
C ASP A 155 -22.87 0.92 25.69
N LYS A 156 -23.81 1.86 25.88
CA LYS A 156 -23.53 3.31 25.97
C LYS A 156 -22.46 3.68 27.01
N SER A 157 -22.31 2.87 28.06
CA SER A 157 -21.33 3.09 29.14
C SER A 157 -20.02 2.33 28.94
N THR A 158 -19.95 1.38 28.01
CA THR A 158 -18.82 0.44 27.86
C THR A 158 -18.10 0.58 26.52
N LEU A 159 -18.82 0.92 25.43
CA LEU A 159 -18.23 1.11 24.12
C LEU A 159 -17.49 2.46 24.05
N ARG A 160 -16.20 2.41 23.68
CA ARG A 160 -15.32 3.60 23.56
C ARG A 160 -15.02 3.99 22.11
N THR A 161 -15.74 3.42 21.16
CA THR A 161 -15.64 3.73 19.73
C THR A 161 -15.91 5.22 19.50
N THR A 162 -15.12 5.85 18.64
CA THR A 162 -15.36 7.23 18.22
C THR A 162 -16.31 7.23 17.03
N PHE A 163 -17.50 7.83 17.18
CA PHE A 163 -18.48 7.98 16.11
C PHE A 163 -18.34 9.36 15.44
N LEU A 164 -18.34 9.38 14.11
CA LEU A 164 -18.14 10.58 13.30
C LEU A 164 -19.29 10.77 12.30
N GLU A 165 -19.92 11.94 12.33
CA GLU A 165 -20.98 12.29 11.37
C GLU A 165 -20.29 12.90 10.15
N ALA A 166 -20.25 12.17 9.04
CA ALA A 166 -19.47 12.57 7.88
C ALA A 166 -20.01 12.00 6.57
N ASP A 167 -20.02 12.85 5.54
CA ASP A 167 -20.14 12.45 4.15
C ASP A 167 -18.74 12.17 3.60
N ILE A 168 -18.55 10.99 2.99
CA ILE A 168 -17.27 10.60 2.37
C ILE A 168 -16.85 11.56 1.24
N PHE A 169 -17.81 12.24 0.61
CA PHE A 169 -17.55 13.18 -0.49
C PHE A 169 -17.28 14.60 0.00
N ASP A 170 -17.47 14.88 1.29
CA ASP A 170 -17.11 16.15 1.91
C ASP A 170 -15.68 16.08 2.46
N ALA A 171 -14.76 16.78 1.78
CA ALA A 171 -13.35 16.85 2.14
C ALA A 171 -13.08 17.55 3.48
N ASP A 172 -14.03 18.36 3.98
CA ASP A 172 -13.93 19.06 5.26
C ASP A 172 -14.78 18.42 6.37
N SER A 173 -15.33 17.22 6.12
CA SER A 173 -16.02 16.43 7.14
C SER A 173 -15.09 16.01 8.29
N GLN A 174 -15.67 15.52 9.39
CA GLN A 174 -14.92 15.04 10.56
C GLN A 174 -13.92 13.92 10.22
N LEU A 175 -14.12 13.21 9.11
CA LEU A 175 -13.18 12.19 8.62
C LEU A 175 -11.78 12.76 8.34
N LYS A 176 -11.64 14.06 8.06
CA LYS A 176 -10.34 14.73 7.87
C LYS A 176 -9.41 14.56 9.08
N GLU A 177 -9.96 14.41 10.28
CA GLU A 177 -9.17 14.14 11.48
C GLU A 177 -8.48 12.77 11.45
N LEU A 178 -8.92 11.86 10.59
CA LEU A 178 -8.42 10.49 10.44
C LEU A 178 -7.47 10.30 9.24
N ASP A 179 -7.21 11.34 8.45
CA ASP A 179 -6.32 11.26 7.28
C ASP A 179 -4.94 10.69 7.65
N GLY A 180 -4.52 9.64 6.93
CA GLY A 180 -3.26 8.94 7.15
C GLY A 180 -3.15 8.18 8.48
N LYS A 181 -4.26 7.95 9.20
CA LYS A 181 -4.23 7.39 10.56
C LYS A 181 -4.90 6.02 10.70
N ILE A 182 -5.62 5.53 9.70
CA ILE A 182 -6.37 4.28 9.79
C ILE A 182 -5.60 3.13 9.14
N ASN A 183 -5.51 1.98 9.81
CA ASN A 183 -4.81 0.82 9.28
C ASN A 183 -5.79 -0.12 8.54
N VAL A 184 -7.03 -0.23 9.04
CA VAL A 184 -8.05 -1.10 8.47
C VAL A 184 -9.37 -0.35 8.31
N ILE A 185 -9.97 -0.39 7.11
CA ILE A 185 -11.29 0.15 6.83
C ILE A 185 -12.24 -1.00 6.47
N ASN A 186 -13.37 -1.11 7.17
CA ASN A 186 -14.50 -1.90 6.73
C ASN A 186 -15.46 -1.01 5.94
N ALA A 187 -15.85 -1.45 4.75
CA ALA A 187 -16.79 -0.76 3.86
C ALA A 187 -17.93 -1.72 3.46
N ALA A 188 -18.61 -2.27 4.47
CA ALA A 188 -19.72 -3.19 4.26
C ALA A 188 -20.97 -2.44 3.74
N SER A 189 -21.59 -2.97 2.69
CA SER A 189 -22.78 -2.39 2.06
C SER A 189 -22.62 -0.90 1.68
N PHE A 190 -21.42 -0.51 1.27
CA PHE A 190 -21.06 0.89 1.02
C PHE A 190 -20.91 1.24 -0.46
N PHE A 191 -19.92 0.66 -1.16
CA PHE A 191 -19.60 1.10 -2.54
C PHE A 191 -20.76 0.89 -3.53
N HIS A 192 -21.51 -0.21 -3.39
CA HIS A 192 -22.66 -0.53 -4.25
C HIS A 192 -23.82 0.50 -4.20
N LEU A 193 -23.75 1.50 -3.33
CA LEU A 193 -24.70 2.63 -3.28
C LEU A 193 -24.44 3.67 -4.37
N PHE A 194 -23.26 3.66 -4.98
CA PHE A 194 -22.78 4.72 -5.86
C PHE A 194 -22.57 4.23 -7.30
N ASP A 195 -22.61 5.15 -8.27
CA ASP A 195 -22.15 4.89 -9.63
C ASP A 195 -20.62 4.73 -9.69
N TRP A 196 -20.10 4.29 -10.85
CA TRP A 196 -18.67 4.03 -11.02
C TRP A 196 -17.79 5.22 -10.61
N ASP A 197 -18.08 6.41 -11.13
CA ASP A 197 -17.26 7.61 -10.88
C ASP A 197 -17.28 8.01 -9.40
N SER A 198 -18.42 7.88 -8.75
CA SER A 198 -18.56 8.16 -7.31
C SER A 198 -17.89 7.07 -6.46
N GLN A 199 -17.88 5.81 -6.90
CA GLN A 199 -17.09 4.76 -6.25
C GLN A 199 -15.59 5.03 -6.35
N ILE A 200 -15.08 5.50 -7.49
CA ILE A 200 -13.68 5.94 -7.64
C ILE A 200 -13.37 7.07 -6.66
N LYS A 201 -14.22 8.11 -6.58
CA LYS A 201 -14.05 9.22 -5.63
C LYS A 201 -14.04 8.73 -4.17
N ALA A 202 -14.97 7.86 -3.80
CA ALA A 202 -15.05 7.29 -2.46
C ALA A 202 -13.81 6.45 -2.14
N ALA A 203 -13.35 5.63 -3.09
CA ALA A 203 -12.15 4.82 -2.94
C ALA A 203 -10.88 5.68 -2.81
N ARG A 204 -10.77 6.78 -3.56
CA ARG A 204 -9.68 7.76 -3.37
C ARG A 204 -9.69 8.38 -1.98
N ARG A 205 -10.88 8.68 -1.44
CA ARG A 205 -11.00 9.16 -0.05
C ARG A 205 -10.60 8.08 0.95
N VAL A 206 -10.98 6.83 0.72
CA VAL A 206 -10.53 5.67 1.51
C VAL A 206 -9.00 5.57 1.51
N VAL A 207 -8.35 5.73 0.35
CA VAL A 207 -6.87 5.77 0.26
C VAL A 207 -6.26 6.88 1.11
N GLN A 208 -6.87 8.08 1.17
CA GLN A 208 -6.39 9.19 2.00
C GLN A 208 -6.55 8.96 3.51
N LEU A 209 -7.60 8.23 3.92
CA LEU A 209 -7.83 7.88 5.32
C LEU A 209 -6.87 6.80 5.81
N LEU A 210 -6.48 5.89 4.91
CA LEU A 210 -5.53 4.84 5.22
C LEU A 210 -4.15 5.42 5.49
N LYS A 211 -3.46 4.84 6.47
CA LYS A 211 -2.05 5.09 6.71
C LYS A 211 -1.25 4.62 5.48
N PRO A 212 -0.27 5.40 4.98
CA PRO A 212 0.51 5.04 3.80
C PRO A 212 1.59 4.00 4.14
N GLU A 213 1.20 2.92 4.82
CA GLU A 213 2.10 1.87 5.27
C GLU A 213 1.69 0.51 4.69
N PRO A 214 2.63 -0.45 4.63
CA PRO A 214 2.29 -1.77 4.15
C PRO A 214 1.24 -2.46 5.03
N ASN A 215 0.41 -3.30 4.40
CA ASN A 215 -0.73 -3.97 5.02
C ASN A 215 -1.93 -3.06 5.35
N SER A 216 -1.95 -1.78 4.95
CA SER A 216 -3.20 -1.03 4.93
C SER A 216 -4.28 -1.79 4.15
N LEU A 217 -5.43 -1.97 4.79
CA LEU A 217 -6.41 -2.98 4.42
C LEU A 217 -7.81 -2.38 4.32
N VAL A 218 -8.50 -2.69 3.22
CA VAL A 218 -9.95 -2.45 3.09
C VAL A 218 -10.65 -3.79 2.99
N VAL A 219 -11.67 -4.00 3.81
CA VAL A 219 -12.50 -5.21 3.79
C VAL A 219 -13.97 -4.84 3.63
N GLY A 220 -14.77 -5.78 3.19
CA GLY A 220 -16.22 -5.61 3.24
C GLY A 220 -17.00 -6.68 2.52
N ARG A 221 -18.33 -6.54 2.61
CA ARG A 221 -19.30 -7.31 1.84
C ARG A 221 -20.34 -6.37 1.27
N GLN A 222 -20.70 -6.53 0.00
CA GLN A 222 -21.70 -5.67 -0.66
C GLN A 222 -22.54 -6.44 -1.68
N GLY A 223 -23.52 -5.75 -2.28
CA GLY A 223 -24.26 -6.27 -3.44
C GLY A 223 -23.37 -6.34 -4.67
N GLY A 224 -23.42 -7.45 -5.39
CA GLY A 224 -22.73 -7.68 -6.65
C GLY A 224 -23.57 -8.52 -7.61
N LYS A 225 -23.05 -8.74 -8.81
CA LYS A 225 -23.71 -9.54 -9.85
C LYS A 225 -22.71 -10.38 -10.64
N PRO A 226 -23.14 -11.49 -11.28
CA PRO A 226 -22.30 -12.22 -12.21
C PRO A 226 -21.89 -11.35 -13.42
N GLU A 227 -22.83 -10.58 -13.94
CA GLU A 227 -22.59 -9.56 -14.97
C GLU A 227 -22.65 -8.18 -14.31
N ALA A 228 -21.50 -7.51 -14.25
CA ALA A 228 -21.40 -6.16 -13.71
C ALA A 228 -22.18 -5.16 -14.57
N GLY A 229 -22.69 -4.10 -13.95
CA GLY A 229 -23.42 -3.09 -14.70
C GLY A 229 -23.95 -1.93 -13.88
N SER A 230 -24.45 -0.92 -14.60
CA SER A 230 -25.16 0.21 -14.01
C SER A 230 -26.64 -0.10 -13.85
N PHE A 231 -27.15 0.12 -12.65
CA PHE A 231 -28.54 -0.07 -12.28
C PHE A 231 -29.11 1.25 -11.77
N ALA A 232 -30.41 1.45 -11.94
CA ALA A 232 -31.06 2.59 -11.33
C ALA A 232 -31.11 2.38 -9.82
N HIS A 233 -30.71 3.39 -9.07
CA HIS A 233 -30.76 3.36 -7.61
C HIS A 233 -32.22 3.41 -7.12
N LEU A 234 -32.43 3.05 -5.85
CA LEU A 234 -33.72 3.22 -5.16
C LEU A 234 -34.20 4.68 -5.15
N MET A 235 -33.25 5.62 -5.17
CA MET A 235 -33.50 7.06 -5.20
C MET A 235 -33.54 7.55 -6.64
N LYS A 236 -34.58 8.34 -6.98
CA LYS A 236 -34.80 8.86 -8.33
C LYS A 236 -33.63 9.71 -8.81
N GLY A 237 -33.16 9.44 -10.03
CA GLY A 237 -32.08 10.19 -10.68
C GLY A 237 -30.66 9.76 -10.29
N ALA A 238 -30.51 8.80 -9.37
CA ALA A 238 -29.22 8.21 -9.04
C ALA A 238 -29.04 6.84 -9.71
N SER A 239 -27.79 6.51 -10.04
CA SER A 239 -27.39 5.20 -10.53
C SER A 239 -26.40 4.54 -9.56
N ALA A 240 -26.41 3.22 -9.53
CA ALA A 240 -25.46 2.41 -8.80
C ALA A 240 -24.73 1.47 -9.76
N PHE A 241 -23.44 1.25 -9.55
CA PHE A 241 -22.68 0.26 -10.28
C PHE A 241 -22.47 -0.98 -9.42
N TRP A 242 -22.99 -2.13 -9.86
CA TRP A 242 -22.86 -3.38 -9.11
C TRP A 242 -21.79 -4.25 -9.76
N HIS A 243 -20.82 -4.61 -8.95
CA HIS A 243 -19.61 -5.28 -9.40
C HIS A 243 -19.76 -6.80 -9.52
N ASN A 244 -19.07 -7.35 -10.50
CA ASN A 244 -18.51 -8.71 -10.45
C ASN A 244 -17.04 -8.64 -10.00
N VAL A 245 -16.35 -9.77 -9.93
CA VAL A 245 -14.94 -9.83 -9.48
C VAL A 245 -14.03 -8.98 -10.38
N GLU A 246 -14.21 -9.08 -11.70
CA GLU A 246 -13.34 -8.43 -12.69
C GLU A 246 -13.50 -6.91 -12.67
N SER A 247 -14.73 -6.41 -12.57
CA SER A 247 -15.00 -4.97 -12.50
C SER A 247 -14.57 -4.37 -11.16
N TRP A 248 -14.60 -5.13 -10.07
CA TRP A 248 -14.06 -4.69 -8.78
C TRP A 248 -12.54 -4.48 -8.84
N GLN A 249 -11.84 -5.44 -9.45
CA GLN A 249 -10.41 -5.33 -9.72
C GLN A 249 -10.08 -4.16 -10.64
N ALA A 250 -10.89 -3.95 -11.69
CA ALA A 250 -10.71 -2.82 -12.61
C ALA A 250 -10.90 -1.46 -11.92
N MET A 251 -11.86 -1.33 -11.01
CA MET A 251 -12.07 -0.11 -10.23
C MET A 251 -10.85 0.21 -9.37
N TRP A 252 -10.37 -0.76 -8.58
CA TRP A 252 -9.22 -0.55 -7.70
C TRP A 252 -7.91 -0.34 -8.45
N LYS A 253 -7.79 -0.90 -9.66
CA LYS A 253 -6.71 -0.58 -10.57
C LYS A 253 -6.72 0.91 -10.96
N GLN A 254 -7.86 1.43 -11.40
CA GLN A 254 -8.01 2.86 -11.72
C GLN A 254 -7.71 3.74 -10.50
N VAL A 255 -8.18 3.36 -9.31
CA VAL A 255 -7.86 4.07 -8.06
C VAL A 255 -6.35 4.11 -7.81
N GLY A 256 -5.64 3.01 -8.04
CA GLY A 256 -4.19 2.96 -7.94
C GLY A 256 -3.49 3.93 -8.91
N GLU A 257 -3.90 3.94 -10.17
CA GLU A 257 -3.40 4.87 -11.19
C GLU A 257 -3.62 6.34 -10.81
N GLU A 258 -4.81 6.68 -10.31
CA GLU A 258 -5.16 8.06 -9.92
C GLU A 258 -4.51 8.53 -8.61
N THR A 259 -4.04 7.62 -7.77
CA THR A 259 -3.45 7.94 -6.46
C THR A 259 -1.95 7.68 -6.38
N GLY A 260 -1.34 7.11 -7.42
CA GLY A 260 0.07 6.71 -7.40
C GLY A 260 0.34 5.54 -6.45
N THR A 261 -0.65 4.67 -6.23
CA THR A 261 -0.56 3.50 -5.34
C THR A 261 -0.88 2.21 -6.09
N ALA A 262 -0.54 1.05 -5.52
CA ALA A 262 -0.87 -0.25 -6.09
C ALA A 262 -1.67 -1.08 -5.09
N TRP A 263 -2.78 -1.69 -5.53
CA TRP A 263 -3.66 -2.45 -4.65
C TRP A 263 -3.93 -3.85 -5.17
N ARG A 264 -3.88 -4.85 -4.29
CA ARG A 264 -4.36 -6.20 -4.55
C ARG A 264 -5.81 -6.23 -4.13
N ALA A 265 -6.73 -6.26 -5.11
CA ALA A 265 -8.16 -6.33 -4.87
C ALA A 265 -8.68 -7.75 -5.15
N GLU A 266 -9.10 -8.43 -4.11
CA GLU A 266 -9.72 -9.75 -4.16
C GLU A 266 -11.20 -9.63 -3.87
N ALA A 267 -12.01 -10.41 -4.60
CA ALA A 267 -13.44 -10.48 -4.37
C ALA A 267 -13.97 -11.88 -4.65
N VAL A 268 -14.99 -12.29 -3.90
CA VAL A 268 -15.71 -13.54 -4.08
C VAL A 268 -17.20 -13.25 -4.14
N LEU A 269 -17.82 -13.63 -5.25
CA LEU A 269 -19.27 -13.55 -5.43
C LEU A 269 -19.93 -14.82 -4.91
N GLY A 270 -20.86 -14.68 -3.97
CA GLY A 270 -21.63 -15.77 -3.41
C GLY A 270 -22.62 -16.39 -4.40
N GLU A 271 -23.26 -17.49 -3.99
CA GLU A 271 -24.19 -18.23 -4.84
C GLU A 271 -25.66 -17.80 -4.65
N GLU A 272 -26.00 -17.26 -3.48
CA GLU A 272 -27.37 -16.90 -3.11
C GLU A 272 -27.88 -15.71 -3.93
N ASP A 273 -29.04 -15.88 -4.57
CA ASP A 273 -29.76 -14.82 -5.27
C ASP A 273 -30.62 -14.00 -4.29
N LEU A 274 -30.15 -12.80 -3.97
CA LEU A 274 -30.75 -11.86 -3.02
C LEU A 274 -32.10 -11.31 -3.48
N SER A 275 -32.40 -11.33 -4.79
CA SER A 275 -33.73 -10.93 -5.28
C SER A 275 -34.84 -11.84 -4.76
N LYS A 276 -34.52 -13.07 -4.38
CA LYS A 276 -35.47 -14.02 -3.80
C LYS A 276 -35.78 -13.74 -2.33
N ARG A 277 -34.97 -12.89 -1.67
CA ARG A 277 -35.12 -12.54 -0.25
C ARG A 277 -36.03 -11.34 -0.01
N MET A 278 -36.39 -10.61 -1.05
CA MET A 278 -37.20 -9.39 -0.96
C MET A 278 -38.37 -9.48 -1.94
N LYS A 279 -39.54 -9.00 -1.56
CA LYS A 279 -40.74 -9.02 -2.42
C LYS A 279 -40.77 -7.80 -3.35
N THR A 280 -39.67 -7.54 -4.06
CA THR A 280 -39.47 -6.33 -4.84
C THR A 280 -38.79 -6.61 -6.18
N THR A 281 -39.18 -5.88 -7.23
CA THR A 281 -38.46 -5.91 -8.52
C THR A 281 -37.27 -4.94 -8.55
N LEU A 282 -37.09 -4.15 -7.48
CA LEU A 282 -36.04 -3.15 -7.33
C LEU A 282 -34.66 -3.75 -7.07
N VAL A 283 -34.62 -5.00 -6.59
CA VAL A 283 -33.41 -5.81 -6.50
C VAL A 283 -33.40 -6.72 -7.73
N PRO A 284 -32.59 -6.44 -8.76
CA PRO A 284 -32.60 -7.22 -9.99
C PRO A 284 -32.29 -8.70 -9.74
N ALA A 285 -32.86 -9.60 -10.54
CA ALA A 285 -32.53 -11.02 -10.47
C ALA A 285 -31.02 -11.29 -10.64
N GLY A 286 -30.52 -12.32 -9.97
CA GLY A 286 -29.10 -12.71 -9.99
C GLY A 286 -28.18 -11.85 -9.12
N THR A 287 -28.74 -10.98 -8.28
CA THR A 287 -27.97 -10.20 -7.31
C THR A 287 -27.43 -11.10 -6.22
N ARG A 288 -26.15 -11.00 -5.90
CA ARG A 288 -25.46 -11.85 -4.92
C ARG A 288 -24.69 -10.98 -3.94
N PHE A 289 -24.36 -11.53 -2.77
CA PHE A 289 -23.34 -10.89 -1.94
C PHE A 289 -21.96 -11.10 -2.56
N MET A 290 -21.15 -10.06 -2.58
CA MET A 290 -19.74 -10.10 -2.92
C MET A 290 -18.93 -9.70 -1.69
N THR A 291 -18.06 -10.58 -1.22
CA THR A 291 -17.05 -10.23 -0.21
C THR A 291 -15.80 -9.73 -0.92
N PHE A 292 -15.06 -8.80 -0.30
CA PHE A 292 -13.83 -8.29 -0.88
C PHE A 292 -12.78 -7.98 0.18
N THR A 293 -11.52 -8.03 -0.25
CA THR A 293 -10.33 -7.60 0.48
C THR A 293 -9.45 -6.80 -0.47
N VAL A 294 -8.97 -5.64 -0.04
CA VAL A 294 -8.11 -4.77 -0.82
C VAL A 294 -6.91 -4.37 0.01
N GLN A 295 -5.72 -4.73 -0.43
CA GLN A 295 -4.48 -4.55 0.33
C GLN A 295 -3.48 -3.71 -0.46
N LEU A 296 -2.84 -2.74 0.21
CA LEU A 296 -1.80 -1.92 -0.41
C LEU A 296 -0.57 -2.80 -0.74
N ILE A 297 -0.18 -2.85 -2.01
CA ILE A 297 0.98 -3.58 -2.53
C ILE A 297 2.20 -2.66 -2.48
N ASN A 298 3.32 -3.11 -1.91
CA ASN A 298 4.53 -2.29 -1.79
C ASN A 298 5.81 -2.91 -2.39
N MET A 299 5.71 -3.52 -3.59
CA MET A 299 6.88 -4.02 -4.33
C MET A 299 7.94 -2.93 -4.58
N HIS A 300 7.50 -1.69 -4.82
CA HIS A 300 8.42 -0.57 -5.00
C HIS A 300 9.19 -0.22 -3.72
N SER A 301 8.56 -0.18 -2.54
CA SER A 301 9.32 0.10 -1.31
C SER A 301 10.26 -1.03 -0.94
N ALA A 302 9.86 -2.29 -1.13
CA ALA A 302 10.78 -3.42 -0.97
C ALA A 302 11.99 -3.29 -1.92
N PHE A 303 11.74 -2.91 -3.17
CA PHE A 303 12.81 -2.64 -4.15
C PHE A 303 13.74 -1.50 -3.70
N HIS A 304 13.20 -0.36 -3.28
CA HIS A 304 13.97 0.81 -2.86
C HIS A 304 14.73 0.60 -1.55
N ALA A 305 14.22 -0.26 -0.67
CA ALA A 305 14.90 -0.65 0.56
C ALA A 305 15.98 -1.72 0.35
N GLY A 306 16.14 -2.24 -0.88
CA GLY A 306 17.08 -3.31 -1.20
C GLY A 306 16.62 -4.71 -0.78
N ALA A 307 15.34 -4.89 -0.43
CA ALA A 307 14.74 -6.17 -0.10
C ALA A 307 14.38 -6.98 -1.37
N TYR A 308 15.37 -7.17 -2.25
CA TYR A 308 15.17 -7.73 -3.59
C TYR A 308 14.60 -9.15 -3.61
N GLN A 309 14.99 -10.01 -2.65
CA GLN A 309 14.43 -11.36 -2.57
C GLN A 309 12.92 -11.30 -2.30
N GLN A 310 12.48 -10.38 -1.43
CA GLN A 310 11.05 -10.18 -1.18
C GLN A 310 10.32 -9.75 -2.46
N VAL A 311 10.94 -8.87 -3.28
CA VAL A 311 10.41 -8.48 -4.60
C VAL A 311 10.18 -9.69 -5.52
N LEU A 312 11.07 -10.69 -5.48
CA LEU A 312 10.95 -11.92 -6.28
C LEU A 312 9.91 -12.89 -5.74
N ASP A 313 9.78 -12.96 -4.42
CA ASP A 313 8.85 -13.88 -3.74
C ASP A 313 7.38 -13.41 -3.82
N PHE A 314 7.12 -12.20 -4.34
CA PHE A 314 5.75 -11.71 -4.54
C PHE A 314 4.98 -12.55 -5.56
N ASP A 315 3.78 -13.00 -5.16
CA ASP A 315 2.81 -13.58 -6.07
C ASP A 315 2.17 -12.50 -6.96
N THR A 316 2.43 -12.59 -8.25
CA THR A 316 1.95 -11.64 -9.27
C THR A 316 0.76 -12.18 -10.06
N SER A 317 0.26 -13.38 -9.74
CA SER A 317 -0.82 -14.06 -10.48
C SER A 317 -2.14 -13.27 -10.51
N SER A 318 -2.37 -12.44 -9.50
CA SER A 318 -3.57 -11.60 -9.36
C SER A 318 -3.46 -10.23 -10.03
N PHE A 319 -2.31 -9.91 -10.64
CA PHE A 319 -2.08 -8.59 -11.21
C PHE A 319 -2.70 -8.43 -12.60
N SER A 320 -3.18 -7.22 -12.90
CA SER A 320 -3.74 -6.92 -14.21
C SER A 320 -2.67 -6.94 -15.32
N PRO A 321 -3.03 -7.25 -16.59
CA PRO A 321 -2.07 -7.31 -17.69
C PRO A 321 -1.24 -6.04 -17.91
N SER A 322 -1.75 -4.85 -17.58
CA SER A 322 -0.96 -3.60 -17.72
C SER A 322 0.14 -3.46 -16.67
N ASN A 323 0.03 -4.16 -15.54
CA ASN A 323 1.05 -4.19 -14.50
C ASN A 323 2.09 -5.28 -14.75
N ALA A 324 1.84 -6.17 -15.72
CA ALA A 324 2.75 -7.27 -16.04
C ALA A 324 4.16 -6.75 -16.40
N LEU A 325 4.24 -5.72 -17.26
CA LEU A 325 5.53 -5.17 -17.67
C LEU A 325 6.26 -4.43 -16.53
N PRO A 326 5.66 -3.45 -15.81
CA PRO A 326 6.33 -2.77 -14.69
C PRO A 326 6.81 -3.74 -13.59
N VAL A 327 6.00 -4.73 -13.25
CA VAL A 327 6.34 -5.74 -12.24
C VAL A 327 7.44 -6.65 -12.72
N ARG A 328 7.39 -7.07 -14.00
CA ARG A 328 8.47 -7.85 -14.60
C ARG A 328 9.79 -7.09 -14.60
N VAL A 329 9.76 -5.80 -14.91
CA VAL A 329 10.95 -4.92 -14.84
C VAL A 329 11.53 -4.87 -13.43
N LEU A 330 10.70 -4.71 -12.38
CA LEU A 330 11.17 -4.73 -10.99
C LEU A 330 11.77 -6.08 -10.59
N GLN A 331 11.13 -7.18 -10.96
CA GLN A 331 11.64 -8.52 -10.69
C GLN A 331 13.00 -8.75 -11.37
N LEU A 332 13.12 -8.43 -12.67
CA LEU A 332 14.37 -8.58 -13.41
C LEU A 332 15.48 -7.68 -12.85
N ARG A 333 15.18 -6.43 -12.49
CA ARG A 333 16.15 -5.54 -11.82
C ARG A 333 16.58 -6.07 -10.45
N SER A 334 15.65 -6.69 -9.71
CA SER A 334 15.95 -7.36 -8.43
C SER A 334 16.84 -8.58 -8.62
N GLN A 335 16.62 -9.36 -9.68
CA GLN A 335 17.51 -10.47 -10.06
C GLN A 335 18.93 -9.97 -10.39
N ILE A 336 19.05 -8.89 -11.17
CA ILE A 336 20.36 -8.27 -11.46
C ILE A 336 21.05 -7.86 -10.15
N ALA A 337 20.34 -7.19 -9.24
CA ALA A 337 20.87 -6.75 -7.94
C ALA A 337 21.28 -7.92 -7.03
N LEU A 338 20.64 -9.08 -7.16
CA LEU A 338 21.00 -10.33 -6.47
C LEU A 338 22.11 -11.13 -7.18
N GLY A 339 22.79 -10.54 -8.16
CA GLY A 339 23.90 -11.18 -8.89
C GLY A 339 23.48 -12.16 -9.98
N GLN A 340 22.20 -12.19 -10.36
CA GLN A 340 21.65 -13.12 -11.37
C GLN A 340 21.63 -12.52 -12.78
N ALA A 341 22.56 -11.60 -13.09
CA ALA A 341 22.60 -10.87 -14.35
C ALA A 341 22.72 -11.80 -15.58
N GLU A 342 23.47 -12.89 -15.49
CA GLU A 342 23.63 -13.88 -16.59
C GLU A 342 22.28 -14.52 -16.98
N SER A 343 21.47 -14.88 -15.98
CA SER A 343 20.13 -15.44 -16.21
C SER A 343 19.23 -14.43 -16.92
N VAL A 344 19.23 -13.18 -16.45
CA VAL A 344 18.42 -12.09 -17.04
C VAL A 344 18.85 -11.82 -18.49
N SER A 345 20.15 -11.74 -18.75
CA SER A 345 20.67 -11.56 -20.12
C SER A 345 20.27 -12.69 -21.06
N SER A 346 20.30 -13.93 -20.57
CA SER A 346 19.98 -15.12 -21.37
C SER A 346 18.48 -15.19 -21.68
N GLU A 347 17.64 -14.90 -20.69
CA GLU A 347 16.18 -14.90 -20.86
C GLU A 347 15.71 -13.83 -21.85
N LEU A 348 16.29 -12.62 -21.78
CA LEU A 348 15.89 -11.48 -22.59
C LEU A 348 16.64 -11.39 -23.93
N ALA A 349 17.45 -12.38 -24.31
CA ALA A 349 18.34 -12.32 -25.47
C ALA A 349 17.63 -12.01 -26.81
N ALA A 350 16.37 -12.44 -26.97
CA ALA A 350 15.57 -12.23 -28.17
C ALA A 350 14.44 -11.20 -27.99
N GLU A 351 14.38 -10.53 -26.84
CA GLU A 351 13.34 -9.56 -26.51
C GLU A 351 13.49 -8.26 -27.33
N LYS A 352 12.37 -7.61 -27.62
CA LYS A 352 12.30 -6.39 -28.45
C LYS A 352 11.58 -5.22 -27.78
N THR A 353 10.87 -5.48 -26.69
CA THR A 353 10.20 -4.46 -25.88
C THR A 353 11.24 -3.51 -25.30
N PRO A 354 11.20 -2.19 -25.59
CA PRO A 354 12.26 -1.24 -25.18
C PRO A 354 12.63 -1.31 -23.71
N ASP A 355 11.64 -1.42 -22.82
CA ASP A 355 11.83 -1.56 -21.37
C ASP A 355 12.68 -2.78 -21.01
N LEU A 356 12.36 -3.94 -21.58
CA LEU A 356 13.06 -5.19 -21.31
C LEU A 356 14.42 -5.25 -22.02
N VAL A 357 14.56 -4.62 -23.18
CA VAL A 357 15.87 -4.42 -23.82
C VAL A 357 16.77 -3.57 -22.92
N ALA A 358 16.25 -2.51 -22.30
CA ALA A 358 17.02 -1.68 -21.37
C ALA A 358 17.49 -2.49 -20.15
N VAL A 359 16.64 -3.35 -19.61
CA VAL A 359 16.98 -4.26 -18.50
C VAL A 359 18.03 -5.29 -18.93
N ARG A 360 17.92 -5.88 -20.13
CA ARG A 360 18.96 -6.76 -20.69
C ARG A 360 20.30 -6.04 -20.82
N LEU A 361 20.32 -4.83 -21.37
CA LEU A 361 21.55 -4.05 -21.53
C LEU A 361 22.21 -3.77 -20.20
N LEU A 362 21.43 -3.49 -19.15
CA LEU A 362 21.95 -3.33 -17.79
C LEU A 362 22.58 -4.64 -17.30
N ALA A 363 21.90 -5.78 -17.47
CA ALA A 363 22.43 -7.08 -17.08
C ALA A 363 23.72 -7.45 -17.85
N ASP A 364 23.78 -7.15 -19.15
CA ASP A 364 24.95 -7.35 -20.00
C ASP A 364 26.12 -6.44 -19.56
N TYR A 365 25.84 -5.20 -19.16
CA TYR A 365 26.84 -4.29 -18.61
C TYR A 365 27.44 -4.80 -17.30
N GLU A 366 26.62 -5.32 -16.37
CA GLU A 366 27.12 -5.90 -15.10
C GLU A 366 28.05 -7.11 -15.32
N GLN A 367 27.90 -7.81 -16.45
CA GLN A 367 28.81 -8.89 -16.86
C GLN A 367 30.09 -8.38 -17.55
N GLY A 368 30.27 -7.07 -17.68
CA GLY A 368 31.41 -6.44 -18.35
C GLY A 368 31.32 -6.44 -19.89
N LYS A 369 30.13 -6.67 -20.47
CA LYS A 369 29.94 -6.59 -21.93
C LYS A 369 29.88 -5.13 -22.38
N GLN A 370 30.34 -4.89 -23.61
CA GLN A 370 30.33 -3.56 -24.22
C GLN A 370 28.97 -3.26 -24.83
N VAL A 371 28.13 -2.50 -24.10
CA VAL A 371 26.75 -2.19 -24.51
C VAL A 371 26.47 -0.71 -24.75
N LEU A 372 27.45 0.16 -24.53
CA LEU A 372 27.27 1.63 -24.49
C LEU A 372 26.61 2.20 -25.76
N SER A 373 27.11 1.81 -26.94
CA SER A 373 26.57 2.28 -28.22
C SER A 373 25.11 1.84 -28.45
N GLU A 374 24.76 0.62 -28.03
CA GLU A 374 23.41 0.10 -28.13
C GLU A 374 22.47 0.82 -27.14
N ALA A 375 22.93 1.07 -25.92
CA ALA A 375 22.19 1.80 -24.90
C ALA A 375 21.89 3.26 -25.32
N GLN A 376 22.88 3.96 -25.89
CA GLN A 376 22.69 5.31 -26.43
C GLN A 376 21.62 5.34 -27.53
N LYS A 377 21.68 4.39 -28.47
CA LYS A 377 20.68 4.26 -29.53
C LYS A 377 19.28 3.99 -28.98
N LEU A 378 19.16 3.15 -27.95
CA LEU A 378 17.87 2.88 -27.30
C LEU A 378 17.32 4.13 -26.59
N ALA A 379 18.18 4.90 -25.93
CA ALA A 379 17.80 6.16 -25.29
C ALA A 379 17.30 7.21 -26.29
N GLU A 380 17.92 7.31 -27.47
CA GLU A 380 17.45 8.18 -28.55
C GLU A 380 16.07 7.76 -29.07
N GLN A 381 15.84 6.45 -29.21
CA GLN A 381 14.61 5.91 -29.79
C GLN A 381 13.42 5.90 -28.83
N SER A 382 13.65 5.61 -27.55
CA SER A 382 12.57 5.31 -26.60
C SER A 382 12.71 6.04 -25.26
N GLY A 383 13.78 6.80 -25.05
CA GLY A 383 14.05 7.51 -23.79
C GLY A 383 13.08 8.65 -23.47
N GLN A 384 12.25 9.09 -24.42
CA GLN A 384 11.20 10.09 -24.16
C GLN A 384 9.93 9.47 -23.55
N GLU A 385 9.61 8.22 -23.92
CA GLU A 385 8.34 7.57 -23.60
C GLU A 385 8.46 6.46 -22.55
N SER A 386 9.66 5.86 -22.38
CA SER A 386 9.88 4.78 -21.42
C SER A 386 10.76 5.25 -20.25
N LEU A 387 10.16 5.28 -19.05
CA LEU A 387 10.88 5.51 -17.81
C LEU A 387 11.93 4.41 -17.54
N THR A 388 11.63 3.15 -17.87
CA THR A 388 12.59 2.05 -17.70
C THR A 388 13.85 2.28 -18.53
N VAL A 389 13.71 2.76 -19.76
CA VAL A 389 14.85 3.13 -20.62
C VAL A 389 15.64 4.26 -19.96
N GLN A 390 14.97 5.32 -19.48
CA GLN A 390 15.63 6.43 -18.79
C GLN A 390 16.47 5.94 -17.60
N LEU A 391 15.90 5.08 -16.74
CA LEU A 391 16.56 4.58 -15.54
C LEU A 391 17.71 3.61 -15.86
N CYS A 392 17.45 2.56 -16.64
CA CYS A 392 18.43 1.53 -16.94
C CYS A 392 19.59 2.07 -17.79
N VAL A 393 19.29 2.83 -18.85
CA VAL A 393 20.34 3.42 -19.68
C VAL A 393 21.04 4.57 -18.93
N GLY A 394 20.33 5.36 -18.12
CA GLY A 394 20.95 6.38 -17.27
C GLY A 394 22.00 5.79 -16.33
N MET A 395 21.73 4.64 -15.71
CA MET A 395 22.72 3.92 -14.89
C MET A 395 23.93 3.45 -15.71
N ILE A 396 23.73 2.92 -16.92
CA ILE A 396 24.81 2.47 -17.80
C ILE A 396 25.69 3.66 -18.21
N LEU A 397 25.09 4.77 -18.64
CA LEU A 397 25.78 5.98 -19.07
C LEU A 397 26.65 6.53 -17.93
N GLU A 398 26.08 6.67 -16.72
CA GLU A 398 26.84 7.15 -15.57
C GLU A 398 28.03 6.22 -15.23
N ARG A 399 27.80 4.91 -15.19
CA ARG A 399 28.88 3.94 -14.88
C ARG A 399 29.96 3.92 -15.97
N ALA A 400 29.61 4.25 -17.21
CA ALA A 400 30.56 4.41 -18.31
C ALA A 400 31.30 5.77 -18.30
N GLY A 401 30.94 6.69 -17.40
CA GLY A 401 31.52 8.03 -17.31
C GLY A 401 30.86 9.09 -18.21
N GLU A 402 29.76 8.76 -18.89
CA GLU A 402 28.97 9.65 -19.74
C GLU A 402 27.92 10.43 -18.92
N THR A 403 28.37 11.10 -17.85
CA THR A 403 27.47 11.68 -16.83
C THR A 403 26.53 12.75 -17.38
N GLU A 404 27.00 13.60 -18.30
CA GLU A 404 26.15 14.64 -18.89
C GLU A 404 24.99 14.03 -19.70
N ALA A 405 25.27 12.98 -20.48
CA ALA A 405 24.26 12.24 -21.23
C ALA A 405 23.28 11.50 -20.30
N ALA A 406 23.78 10.94 -19.19
CA ALA A 406 22.94 10.30 -18.17
C ALA A 406 21.94 11.30 -17.57
N LEU A 407 22.40 12.47 -17.15
CA LEU A 407 21.56 13.53 -16.58
C LEU A 407 20.57 14.09 -17.61
N GLU A 408 20.99 14.28 -18.86
CA GLU A 408 20.10 14.72 -19.94
C GLU A 408 18.97 13.71 -20.15
N LEU A 409 19.28 12.41 -20.23
CA LEU A 409 18.28 11.36 -20.39
C LEU A 409 17.33 11.31 -19.19
N LEU A 410 17.85 11.32 -17.96
CA LEU A 410 17.05 11.25 -16.76
C LEU A 410 16.13 12.48 -16.62
N SER A 411 16.58 13.66 -17.03
CA SER A 411 15.77 14.89 -16.97
C SER A 411 14.48 14.85 -17.80
N LYS A 412 14.35 13.87 -18.72
CA LYS A 412 13.14 13.64 -19.52
C LYS A 412 12.01 12.97 -18.74
N HIS A 413 12.24 12.60 -17.48
CA HIS A 413 11.22 11.97 -16.64
C HIS A 413 9.99 12.86 -16.47
N GLN A 414 8.80 12.26 -16.40
CA GLN A 414 7.54 12.98 -16.16
C GLN A 414 7.08 12.74 -14.72
N GLY A 415 7.71 13.43 -13.76
CA GLY A 415 7.37 13.28 -12.34
C GLY A 415 7.78 11.95 -11.68
N SER A 416 8.78 11.24 -12.21
CA SER A 416 9.28 10.00 -11.59
C SER A 416 10.23 10.31 -10.43
N LEU A 417 9.94 9.72 -9.26
CA LEU A 417 10.83 9.81 -8.10
C LEU A 417 12.06 8.90 -8.23
N ASP A 418 11.98 7.78 -8.95
CA ASP A 418 13.15 6.94 -9.28
C ASP A 418 14.22 7.73 -10.02
N ALA A 419 13.80 8.50 -11.03
CA ALA A 419 14.72 9.30 -11.83
C ALA A 419 15.33 10.43 -10.99
N VAL A 420 14.52 11.09 -10.15
CA VAL A 420 15.01 12.10 -9.20
C VAL A 420 16.05 11.50 -8.24
N ALA A 421 15.77 10.34 -7.64
CA ALA A 421 16.69 9.68 -6.72
C ALA A 421 18.02 9.35 -7.42
N LEU A 422 17.97 8.88 -8.67
CA LEU A 422 19.18 8.60 -9.45
C LEU A 422 19.97 9.88 -9.79
N ILE A 423 19.29 10.97 -10.17
CA ILE A 423 19.93 12.29 -10.38
C ILE A 423 20.62 12.77 -9.09
N VAL A 424 19.95 12.64 -7.94
CA VAL A 424 20.52 12.98 -6.62
C VAL A 424 21.80 12.16 -6.38
N GLN A 425 21.77 10.85 -6.62
CA GLN A 425 22.95 9.99 -6.47
C GLN A 425 24.10 10.42 -7.38
N ILE A 426 23.84 10.70 -8.66
CA ILE A 426 24.85 11.18 -9.62
C ILE A 426 25.49 12.48 -9.12
N HIS A 427 24.68 13.46 -8.70
CA HIS A 427 25.21 14.71 -8.17
C HIS A 427 26.05 14.52 -6.90
N LEU A 428 25.65 13.62 -6.01
CA LEU A 428 26.45 13.29 -4.81
C LEU A 428 27.79 12.64 -5.18
N GLN A 429 27.82 11.76 -6.19
CA GLN A 429 29.04 11.13 -6.70
C GLN A 429 30.00 12.14 -7.33
N GLN A 430 29.47 13.17 -8.00
CA GLN A 430 30.22 14.31 -8.52
C GLN A 430 30.68 15.31 -7.42
N ASN A 431 30.37 15.04 -6.15
CA ASN A 431 30.59 15.95 -5.03
C ASN A 431 29.83 17.30 -5.19
N ARG A 432 28.72 17.32 -5.94
CA ARG A 432 27.82 18.47 -6.13
C ARG A 432 26.61 18.39 -5.20
N THR A 433 26.88 18.42 -3.89
CA THR A 433 25.86 18.36 -2.83
C THR A 433 24.81 19.48 -2.98
N ASP A 434 25.21 20.64 -3.50
CA ASP A 434 24.31 21.76 -3.79
C ASP A 434 23.22 21.43 -4.82
N LEU A 435 23.57 20.69 -5.87
CA LEU A 435 22.62 20.26 -6.90
C LEU A 435 21.75 19.12 -6.41
N ALA A 436 22.34 18.15 -5.71
CA ALA A 436 21.61 17.05 -5.09
C ALA A 436 20.53 17.55 -4.11
N ALA A 437 20.88 18.50 -3.24
CA ALA A 437 19.95 19.12 -2.30
C ALA A 437 18.81 19.85 -3.03
N LYS A 438 19.12 20.61 -4.09
CA LYS A 438 18.11 21.31 -4.90
C LYS A 438 17.14 20.34 -5.57
N GLU A 439 17.62 19.22 -6.08
CA GLU A 439 16.77 18.21 -6.72
C GLU A 439 15.83 17.56 -5.70
N ALA A 440 16.37 17.09 -4.56
CA ALA A 440 15.56 16.50 -3.50
C ALA A 440 14.50 17.48 -2.96
N GLN A 441 14.87 18.75 -2.75
CA GLN A 441 13.93 19.79 -2.32
C GLN A 441 12.85 20.12 -3.37
N ARG A 442 13.17 20.03 -4.67
CA ARG A 442 12.16 20.18 -5.72
C ARG A 442 11.15 19.05 -5.66
N ALA A 443 11.61 17.81 -5.50
CA ALA A 443 10.74 16.64 -5.35
C ALA A 443 9.84 16.74 -4.12
N ARG A 444 10.39 17.15 -2.97
CA ARG A 444 9.64 17.34 -1.72
C ARG A 444 8.40 18.24 -1.87
N LYS A 445 8.44 19.24 -2.75
CA LYS A 445 7.30 20.16 -2.96
C LYS A 445 6.04 19.47 -3.49
N TRP A 446 6.21 18.39 -4.27
CA TRP A 446 5.10 17.68 -4.91
C TRP A 446 4.94 16.22 -4.43
N ALA A 447 5.91 15.69 -3.67
CA ALA A 447 5.87 14.36 -3.08
C ALA A 447 6.27 14.41 -1.59
N GLN A 448 5.42 15.05 -0.77
CA GLN A 448 5.73 15.36 0.63
C GLN A 448 5.94 14.12 1.51
N ASP A 449 5.14 13.07 1.32
CA ASP A 449 5.16 11.85 2.15
C ASP A 449 5.89 10.68 1.50
N SER A 450 6.68 10.94 0.46
CA SER A 450 7.37 9.87 -0.27
C SER A 450 8.57 9.34 0.50
N LEU A 451 8.61 8.02 0.67
CA LEU A 451 9.78 7.29 1.16
C LEU A 451 11.03 7.60 0.32
N LEU A 452 10.92 7.66 -1.01
CA LEU A 452 12.07 7.84 -1.88
C LEU A 452 12.65 9.26 -1.78
N VAL A 453 11.79 10.26 -1.51
CA VAL A 453 12.24 11.62 -1.17
C VAL A 453 12.95 11.62 0.20
N ASN A 454 12.40 10.93 1.20
CA ASN A 454 13.05 10.78 2.51
C ASN A 454 14.44 10.14 2.40
N ILE A 455 14.57 9.10 1.58
CA ILE A 455 15.84 8.44 1.29
C ILE A 455 16.82 9.39 0.59
N ALA A 456 16.37 10.10 -0.46
CA ALA A 456 17.21 11.03 -1.21
C ALA A 456 17.72 12.19 -0.34
N GLU A 457 16.86 12.78 0.48
CA GLU A 457 17.26 13.80 1.46
C GLU A 457 18.19 13.24 2.54
N SER A 458 18.02 11.99 2.93
CA SER A 458 18.91 11.31 3.88
C SER A 458 20.31 11.13 3.28
N TRP A 459 20.43 10.74 2.01
CA TRP A 459 21.75 10.68 1.33
C TRP A 459 22.44 12.04 1.27
N VAL A 460 21.68 13.10 0.97
CA VAL A 460 22.19 14.49 1.00
C VAL A 460 22.63 14.85 2.43
N GLY A 461 21.81 14.54 3.44
CA GLY A 461 22.10 14.81 4.84
C GLY A 461 23.34 14.08 5.34
N MET A 462 23.54 12.82 4.94
CA MET A 462 24.77 12.06 5.24
C MET A 462 26.01 12.70 4.63
N ARG A 463 25.87 13.44 3.52
CA ARG A 463 26.98 14.17 2.89
C ARG A 463 27.25 15.53 3.55
N GLU A 464 26.21 16.21 4.02
CA GLU A 464 26.31 17.50 4.72
C GLU A 464 26.84 17.35 6.15
N GLY A 465 26.41 16.30 6.85
CA GLY A 465 26.80 16.00 8.22
C GLY A 465 26.22 16.91 9.29
N GLY A 466 26.78 16.82 10.51
CA GLY A 466 26.27 17.52 11.68
C GLY A 466 24.92 16.96 12.15
N GLU A 467 23.96 17.84 12.44
CA GLU A 467 22.61 17.43 12.88
C GLU A 467 21.86 16.59 11.84
N LYS A 468 22.26 16.67 10.57
CA LYS A 468 21.67 15.90 9.47
C LYS A 468 21.88 14.39 9.60
N TYR A 469 22.93 13.95 10.28
CA TYR A 469 23.13 12.52 10.56
C TYR A 469 21.98 11.94 11.37
N GLN A 470 21.47 12.69 12.35
CA GLN A 470 20.36 12.24 13.18
C GLN A 470 19.05 12.19 12.39
N SER A 471 18.82 13.14 11.48
CA SER A 471 17.65 13.11 10.60
C SER A 471 17.67 11.91 9.65
N ALA A 472 18.83 11.63 9.04
CA ALA A 472 19.01 10.50 8.13
C ALA A 472 18.87 9.15 8.87
N PHE A 473 19.39 9.06 10.10
CA PHE A 473 19.29 7.87 10.95
C PHE A 473 17.84 7.40 11.11
N TYR A 474 16.90 8.28 11.45
CA TYR A 474 15.51 7.86 11.67
C TYR A 474 14.87 7.22 10.43
N VAL A 475 15.20 7.74 9.23
CA VAL A 475 14.72 7.17 7.97
C VAL A 475 15.33 5.79 7.72
N PHE A 476 16.63 5.62 7.97
CA PHE A 476 17.30 4.34 7.76
C PHE A 476 16.94 3.29 8.82
N GLU A 477 16.72 3.69 10.07
CA GLU A 477 16.23 2.82 11.14
C GLU A 477 14.83 2.29 10.84
N GLU A 478 13.91 3.15 10.38
CA GLU A 478 12.56 2.74 9.98
C GLU A 478 12.61 1.69 8.86
N LEU A 479 13.47 1.90 7.85
CA LEU A 479 13.69 0.94 6.77
C LEU A 479 14.26 -0.40 7.27
N ALA A 480 15.22 -0.35 8.18
CA ALA A 480 15.93 -1.52 8.68
C ALA A 480 15.08 -2.37 9.65
N THR A 481 14.14 -1.75 10.36
CA THR A 481 13.29 -2.43 11.36
C THR A 481 11.94 -2.92 10.81
N THR A 482 11.49 -2.38 9.69
CA THR A 482 10.24 -2.79 9.04
C THR A 482 10.42 -4.11 8.29
N SER A 483 9.71 -5.18 8.69
CA SER A 483 9.89 -6.54 8.19
C SER A 483 9.83 -6.69 6.65
N GLN A 484 9.06 -5.84 5.97
CA GLN A 484 8.90 -5.85 4.50
C GLN A 484 9.97 -5.04 3.74
N SER A 485 10.83 -4.32 4.44
CA SER A 485 11.92 -3.53 3.86
C SER A 485 13.29 -3.87 4.45
N THR A 486 13.34 -4.60 5.56
CA THR A 486 14.59 -5.08 6.16
C THR A 486 15.39 -5.88 5.13
N SER A 487 16.61 -5.43 4.92
CA SER A 487 17.58 -5.98 3.99
C SER A 487 19.01 -5.69 4.49
N PRO A 488 20.04 -6.39 4.00
CA PRO A 488 21.43 -6.03 4.27
C PRO A 488 21.73 -4.55 3.93
N HIS A 489 21.13 -4.04 2.83
CA HIS A 489 21.30 -2.65 2.41
C HIS A 489 20.74 -1.65 3.43
N SER A 490 19.50 -1.85 3.88
CA SER A 490 18.86 -0.98 4.88
C SER A 490 19.60 -0.99 6.23
N LEU A 491 20.07 -2.17 6.67
CA LEU A 491 20.85 -2.32 7.90
C LEU A 491 22.23 -1.66 7.81
N VAL A 492 22.88 -1.74 6.65
CA VAL A 492 24.12 -0.99 6.39
C VAL A 492 23.87 0.51 6.42
N ALA A 493 22.78 1.00 5.82
CA ALA A 493 22.44 2.43 5.85
C ALA A 493 22.22 2.93 7.30
N GLN A 494 21.51 2.15 8.13
CA GLN A 494 21.37 2.41 9.56
C GLN A 494 22.74 2.42 10.24
N ALA A 495 23.55 1.38 10.06
CA ALA A 495 24.86 1.27 10.71
C ALA A 495 25.81 2.41 10.33
N VAL A 496 25.82 2.84 9.07
CA VAL A 496 26.64 3.97 8.61
C VAL A 496 26.21 5.26 9.31
N SER A 497 24.90 5.51 9.46
CA SER A 497 24.42 6.67 10.22
C SER A 497 24.82 6.61 11.70
N GLU A 498 24.76 5.43 12.32
CA GLU A 498 25.20 5.21 13.71
C GLU A 498 26.71 5.42 13.89
N LEU A 499 27.53 4.96 12.94
CA LEU A 499 28.98 5.21 12.92
C LEU A 499 29.27 6.73 12.89
N HIS A 500 28.56 7.49 12.06
CA HIS A 500 28.70 8.95 12.00
C HIS A 500 28.22 9.66 13.28
N LEU A 501 27.27 9.07 14.00
CA LEU A 501 26.80 9.54 15.31
C LEU A 501 27.68 9.08 16.48
N GLY A 502 28.72 8.26 16.23
CA GLY A 502 29.62 7.72 17.25
C GLY A 502 29.03 6.56 18.07
N ARG A 503 27.92 5.98 17.63
CA ARG A 503 27.18 4.90 18.31
C ARG A 503 27.66 3.54 17.82
N LEU A 504 28.89 3.19 18.22
CA LEU A 504 29.56 1.98 17.73
C LEU A 504 28.86 0.67 18.11
N PRO A 505 28.30 0.49 19.35
CA PRO A 505 27.59 -0.74 19.70
C PRO A 505 26.35 -0.99 18.84
N GLU A 506 25.58 0.05 18.54
CA GLU A 506 24.38 -0.02 17.70
C GLU A 506 24.74 -0.30 16.24
N ALA A 507 25.81 0.33 15.73
CA ALA A 507 26.37 0.03 14.42
C ALA A 507 26.85 -1.43 14.32
N GLU A 508 27.48 -1.96 15.37
CA GLU A 508 27.91 -3.37 15.42
C GLU A 508 26.71 -4.32 15.34
N ALA A 509 25.64 -4.05 16.10
CA ALA A 509 24.44 -4.87 16.07
C ALA A 509 23.80 -4.90 14.67
N ALA A 510 23.63 -3.74 14.03
CA ALA A 510 23.05 -3.64 12.69
C ALA A 510 23.90 -4.36 11.62
N LEU A 511 25.24 -4.21 11.65
CA LEU A 511 26.13 -4.89 10.70
C LEU A 511 26.19 -6.40 10.92
N GLN A 512 26.13 -6.88 12.16
CA GLN A 512 26.05 -8.32 12.44
C GLN A 512 24.72 -8.92 11.97
N GLN A 513 23.62 -8.18 12.13
CA GLN A 513 22.34 -8.58 11.56
C GLN A 513 22.42 -8.64 10.03
N ALA A 514 23.01 -7.64 9.36
CA ALA A 514 23.20 -7.65 7.92
C ALA A 514 24.03 -8.86 7.44
N MET A 515 25.12 -9.16 8.15
CA MET A 515 25.98 -10.33 7.90
C MET A 515 25.23 -11.66 8.06
N SER A 516 24.28 -11.74 8.99
CA SER A 516 23.45 -12.95 9.18
C SER A 516 22.46 -13.19 8.03
N ILE A 517 22.04 -12.11 7.35
CA ILE A 517 21.13 -12.18 6.20
C ILE A 517 21.91 -12.51 4.92
N ASP A 518 23.01 -11.80 4.68
CA ASP A 518 23.90 -12.04 3.54
C ASP A 518 25.37 -11.90 3.96
N GLY A 519 26.01 -13.04 4.17
CA GLY A 519 27.42 -13.12 4.55
C GLY A 519 28.41 -12.72 3.46
N THR A 520 27.93 -12.45 2.25
CA THR A 520 28.75 -12.08 1.07
C THR A 520 28.60 -10.62 0.66
N SER A 521 27.75 -9.86 1.36
CA SER A 521 27.51 -8.44 1.09
C SER A 521 28.79 -7.62 1.21
N ALA A 522 29.30 -7.15 0.07
CA ALA A 522 30.54 -6.36 -0.01
C ALA A 522 30.46 -5.07 0.81
N ASP A 523 29.32 -4.38 0.77
CA ASP A 523 29.07 -3.15 1.55
C ASP A 523 29.07 -3.44 3.06
N THR A 524 28.48 -4.56 3.49
CA THR A 524 28.49 -4.97 4.91
C THR A 524 29.91 -5.23 5.39
N ILE A 525 30.69 -5.99 4.61
CA ILE A 525 32.11 -6.27 4.91
C ILE A 525 32.91 -4.97 4.97
N ALA A 526 32.73 -4.07 4.00
CA ALA A 526 33.43 -2.79 3.96
C ALA A 526 33.17 -1.94 5.21
N ASN A 527 31.93 -1.89 5.69
CA ASN A 527 31.58 -1.12 6.88
C ASN A 527 32.00 -1.80 8.18
N LEU A 528 32.03 -3.14 8.24
CA LEU A 528 32.64 -3.87 9.36
C LEU A 528 34.15 -3.63 9.48
N ILE A 529 34.86 -3.43 8.36
CA ILE A 529 36.29 -3.04 8.39
C ILE A 529 36.45 -1.68 9.08
N VAL A 530 35.60 -0.71 8.74
CA VAL A 530 35.61 0.62 9.37
C VAL A 530 35.32 0.51 10.87
N LEU A 531 34.25 -0.18 11.25
CA LEU A 531 33.88 -0.40 12.65
C LEU A 531 35.01 -1.08 13.45
N ASN A 532 35.55 -2.19 12.96
CA ASN A 532 36.63 -2.92 13.64
C ASN A 532 37.90 -2.08 13.77
N THR A 533 38.20 -1.24 12.76
CA THR A 533 39.30 -0.27 12.84
C THR A 533 39.07 0.74 13.98
N LEU A 534 37.86 1.28 14.10
CA LEU A 534 37.49 2.22 15.18
C LEU A 534 37.53 1.57 16.57
N LEU A 535 37.16 0.29 16.66
CA LEU A 535 37.22 -0.50 17.91
C LEU A 535 38.62 -0.99 18.27
N GLY A 536 39.62 -0.78 17.40
CA GLY A 536 40.99 -1.29 17.61
C GLY A 536 41.16 -2.80 17.36
N LYS A 537 40.15 -3.46 16.79
CA LYS A 537 40.12 -4.88 16.40
C LYS A 537 40.88 -5.08 15.06
N LYS A 538 42.21 -4.92 15.11
CA LYS A 538 43.07 -4.84 13.91
C LYS A 538 43.11 -6.16 13.13
N ASP A 539 43.19 -7.29 13.82
CA ASP A 539 43.33 -8.59 13.17
C ASP A 539 42.03 -8.95 12.42
N GLU A 540 40.88 -8.66 13.01
CA GLU A 540 39.56 -8.81 12.40
C GLU A 540 39.40 -7.89 11.19
N ALA A 541 39.84 -6.63 11.30
CA ALA A 541 39.80 -5.69 10.18
C ALA A 541 40.67 -6.15 8.99
N GLU A 542 41.86 -6.69 9.22
CA GLU A 542 42.74 -7.21 8.16
C GLU A 542 42.20 -8.50 7.51
N GLN A 543 41.57 -9.37 8.30
CA GLN A 543 40.86 -10.54 7.77
C GLN A 543 39.72 -10.12 6.84
N LEU A 544 38.88 -9.18 7.27
CA LEU A 544 37.77 -8.66 6.46
C LEU A 544 38.26 -7.92 5.21
N LYS A 545 39.38 -7.18 5.27
CA LYS A 545 40.01 -6.57 4.07
C LYS A 545 40.40 -7.63 3.05
N SER A 546 41.03 -8.71 3.49
CA SER A 546 41.42 -9.82 2.62
C SER A 546 40.18 -10.48 2.00
N GLN A 547 39.13 -10.68 2.79
CA GLN A 547 37.84 -11.19 2.32
C GLN A 547 37.25 -10.26 1.25
N LEU A 548 37.14 -8.96 1.50
CA LEU A 548 36.58 -7.99 0.55
C LEU A 548 37.36 -7.98 -0.78
N GLN A 549 38.69 -8.02 -0.72
CA GLN A 549 39.55 -8.08 -1.91
C GLN A 549 39.31 -9.35 -2.73
N SER A 550 39.05 -10.49 -2.08
CA SER A 550 38.73 -11.75 -2.76
C SER A 550 37.31 -11.80 -3.32
N THR A 551 36.31 -11.30 -2.58
CA THR A 551 34.90 -11.44 -2.92
C THR A 551 34.43 -10.35 -3.88
N ALA A 552 34.94 -9.12 -3.74
CA ALA A 552 34.54 -7.97 -4.54
C ALA A 552 35.75 -7.09 -4.92
N PRO A 553 36.63 -7.57 -5.83
CA PRO A 553 37.86 -6.85 -6.20
C PRO A 553 37.60 -5.49 -6.87
N GLN A 554 36.41 -5.29 -7.45
CA GLN A 554 35.99 -4.02 -8.07
C GLN A 554 35.28 -3.07 -7.09
N HIS A 555 35.12 -3.47 -5.82
CA HIS A 555 34.47 -2.62 -4.83
C HIS A 555 35.24 -1.30 -4.63
N ARG A 556 34.51 -0.18 -4.49
CA ARG A 556 35.09 1.17 -4.39
C ARG A 556 36.16 1.32 -3.31
N ALA A 557 35.96 0.68 -2.15
CA ALA A 557 36.95 0.72 -1.07
C ALA A 557 38.30 0.09 -1.49
N VAL A 558 38.26 -1.01 -2.26
CA VAL A 558 39.46 -1.70 -2.72
C VAL A 558 40.26 -0.84 -3.70
N SER A 559 39.57 -0.19 -4.66
CA SER A 559 40.21 0.70 -5.62
C SER A 559 40.74 1.98 -4.97
N ASP A 560 40.02 2.55 -3.99
CA ASP A 560 40.50 3.70 -3.22
C ASP A 560 41.74 3.37 -2.40
N TRP A 561 41.77 2.23 -1.69
CA TRP A 561 42.97 1.80 -0.95
C TRP A 561 44.18 1.62 -1.84
N ALA A 562 44.01 1.00 -3.02
CA ALA A 562 45.08 0.84 -4.00
C ALA A 562 45.61 2.21 -4.46
N THR A 563 44.69 3.12 -4.82
CA THR A 563 45.03 4.49 -5.24
C THR A 563 45.78 5.24 -4.13
N LYS A 564 45.30 5.18 -2.88
CA LYS A 564 45.93 5.83 -1.74
C LYS A 564 47.30 5.25 -1.41
N LYS A 565 47.49 3.93 -1.58
CA LYS A 565 48.79 3.29 -1.42
C LYS A 565 49.80 3.80 -2.47
N ASP A 566 49.37 3.93 -3.72
CA ASP A 566 50.22 4.47 -4.79
C ASP A 566 50.54 5.95 -4.59
N GLU A 567 49.56 6.76 -4.19
CA GLU A 567 49.76 8.17 -3.82
C GLU A 567 50.74 8.31 -2.65
N PHE A 568 50.60 7.47 -1.62
CA PHE A 568 51.52 7.46 -0.48
C PHE A 568 52.93 7.05 -0.91
N ALA A 569 53.09 6.01 -1.73
CA ALA A 569 54.39 5.58 -2.23
C ALA A 569 55.08 6.69 -3.07
N LYS A 570 54.32 7.37 -3.93
CA LYS A 570 54.80 8.54 -4.70
C LYS A 570 55.20 9.69 -3.79
N ALA A 571 54.45 9.95 -2.73
CA ALA A 571 54.79 10.98 -1.75
C ALA A 571 56.05 10.60 -0.96
N ALA A 572 56.13 9.37 -0.45
CA ALA A 572 57.29 8.86 0.30
C ALA A 572 58.57 8.90 -0.53
N ALA A 573 58.52 8.53 -1.81
CA ALA A 573 59.66 8.58 -2.72
C ALA A 573 60.28 9.99 -2.86
N LYS A 574 59.50 11.07 -2.65
CA LYS A 574 60.03 12.45 -2.63
C LYS A 574 60.88 12.75 -1.40
N TYR A 575 60.71 11.97 -0.32
CA TYR A 575 61.39 12.16 0.97
C TYR A 575 62.37 11.03 1.30
N THR A 576 62.48 10.00 0.46
CA THR A 576 63.49 8.94 0.59
C THR A 576 64.83 9.46 0.07
N PRO A 577 65.89 9.52 0.90
CA PRO A 577 67.22 9.95 0.46
C PRO A 577 67.73 9.03 -0.65
N GLN A 578 68.06 9.60 -1.81
CA GLN A 578 68.78 8.88 -2.85
C GLN A 578 70.27 8.98 -2.53
N PHE A 579 70.87 7.89 -2.06
CA PHE A 579 72.31 7.81 -1.91
C PHE A 579 72.91 7.45 -3.26
N GLU A 580 73.65 8.38 -3.88
CA GLU A 580 74.49 8.05 -5.04
C GLU A 580 75.56 7.05 -4.59
N ILE A 581 75.56 5.86 -5.20
CA ILE A 581 76.69 4.93 -5.07
C ILE A 581 77.79 5.50 -5.95
N ALA A 582 78.83 6.05 -5.33
CA ALA A 582 80.04 6.44 -6.03
C ALA A 582 80.77 5.18 -6.54
N SER A 583 80.77 4.97 -7.85
CA SER A 583 81.81 4.23 -8.57
C SER A 583 81.79 4.58 -10.05
#